data_AF-A0A0D6MHR2-F1
#
_entry.id   AF-A0A0D6MHR2-F1
#
_cell.length_a   1.000
_cell.length_b   1.000
_cell.length_c   1.000
_cell.angle_alpha   90.00
_cell.angle_beta   90.00
_cell.angle_gamma   90.00
#
_symmetry.space_group_name_H-M   'P 1'
#
loop_
_entity.id
_entity.type
_entity.pdbx_description
1 polymer ?
#
loop_
_entity_poly.entity_id
_entity_poly.type
_entity_poly.pdbx_seq_one_letter_code
_entity_poly.pdbx_strand_id
1 'polypeptide(L)'
;MRQAKGFREAHFAVCPLVTSNVRSAAEGAGARIIVTLPATSRIPPQTARPSRPGFMNRFANPGQFMRLSSVLLPWLSGAAVLTLTVGIIWGLFYAPADWQQGDTVRIMYVHVPMAWLASLGYFSLAVCGALSLIWRHPLADLAALEIGPVGAVATFICLATGSLWGEPMWGTWWVWDARLTSVLVLFFLYLGHIALIRAFDEPARGYRAAAILAIAGAVDLPIIKFSVQWWNTLHQPDSITLTGAPTMSMTMLAPLFICMAGFSLGFAAVVMARLRAALMETRARQLLSRRHADREAA
;
A
#
# COMPACT_ATOMS: atom_id res chain seq x y z
N MET A 1 -39.79 15.35 -49.13
CA MET A 1 -39.43 14.01 -48.59
C MET A 1 -38.99 14.20 -47.14
N ARG A 2 -39.81 13.80 -46.13
CA ARG A 2 -39.68 12.57 -45.28
C ARG A 2 -38.23 12.29 -44.83
N GLN A 3 -37.86 11.94 -43.60
CA GLN A 3 -38.45 11.74 -42.26
C GLN A 3 -37.21 11.60 -41.32
N ALA A 4 -37.10 12.25 -40.16
CA ALA A 4 -37.44 11.80 -38.80
C ALA A 4 -36.64 10.61 -38.20
N LYS A 5 -35.99 10.85 -37.04
CA LYS A 5 -35.77 10.00 -35.83
C LYS A 5 -34.45 10.41 -35.13
N GLY A 6 -34.34 10.62 -33.82
CA GLY A 6 -35.28 10.55 -32.71
C GLY A 6 -34.53 10.91 -31.41
N PHE A 7 -35.03 11.91 -30.70
CA PHE A 7 -34.63 12.33 -29.36
C PHE A 7 -35.47 11.52 -28.36
N ARG A 8 -34.90 10.92 -27.32
CA ARG A 8 -35.67 10.27 -26.24
C ARG A 8 -35.59 11.10 -24.98
N GLU A 9 -36.76 11.60 -24.60
CA GLU A 9 -37.06 12.32 -23.38
C GLU A 9 -37.13 11.38 -22.17
N ALA A 10 -36.65 11.85 -21.03
CA ALA A 10 -36.84 11.20 -19.74
C ALA A 10 -38.22 11.57 -19.17
N HIS A 11 -39.09 10.58 -19.04
CA HIS A 11 -40.40 10.72 -18.42
C HIS A 11 -40.26 10.95 -16.90
N PHE A 12 -40.67 12.12 -16.43
CA PHE A 12 -41.02 12.34 -15.03
C PHE A 12 -42.39 11.68 -14.76
N ALA A 13 -42.40 10.61 -13.97
CA ALA A 13 -43.64 10.02 -13.46
C ALA A 13 -44.17 10.88 -12.30
N VAL A 14 -45.17 11.71 -12.58
CA VAL A 14 -45.97 12.41 -11.57
C VAL A 14 -47.02 11.43 -11.05
N CYS A 15 -47.00 11.17 -9.75
CA CYS A 15 -47.98 10.35 -9.03
C CYS A 15 -49.29 11.14 -8.85
N PRO A 16 -50.46 10.66 -9.31
CA PRO A 16 -51.72 11.36 -9.15
C PRO A 16 -52.49 10.76 -7.97
N LEU A 17 -52.49 11.44 -6.82
CA LEU A 17 -53.48 11.18 -5.77
C LEU A 17 -53.58 12.41 -4.87
N VAL A 18 -54.75 13.05 -4.97
CA VAL A 18 -55.48 13.86 -3.98
C VAL A 18 -56.11 15.05 -4.72
N THR A 19 -57.30 14.81 -5.27
CA THR A 19 -58.25 15.86 -5.64
C THR A 19 -58.98 16.29 -4.37
N SER A 20 -58.51 17.35 -3.71
CA SER A 20 -59.28 17.98 -2.63
C SER A 20 -60.37 18.86 -3.24
N ASN A 21 -61.61 18.42 -3.11
CA ASN A 21 -62.81 19.14 -3.52
C ASN A 21 -63.06 20.29 -2.52
N VAL A 22 -62.63 21.51 -2.87
CA VAL A 22 -62.94 22.71 -2.06
C VAL A 22 -64.25 23.30 -2.55
N ARG A 23 -65.35 23.03 -1.83
CA ARG A 23 -66.59 23.81 -1.95
C ARG A 23 -66.54 24.94 -0.92
N SER A 24 -66.60 26.17 -1.43
CA SER A 24 -66.84 27.38 -0.64
C SER A 24 -68.30 27.44 -0.22
N ALA A 25 -68.57 27.49 1.07
CA ALA A 25 -69.83 27.95 1.63
C ALA A 25 -69.52 29.00 2.70
N ALA A 26 -70.09 30.19 2.52
CA ALA A 26 -70.05 31.29 3.47
C ALA A 26 -70.96 30.98 4.67
N GLU A 27 -70.54 31.47 5.85
CA GLU A 27 -71.34 32.07 6.94
C GLU A 27 -70.77 31.71 8.33
N GLY A 28 -70.64 32.75 9.16
CA GLY A 28 -70.95 32.68 10.59
C GLY A 28 -70.05 31.85 11.53
N ALA A 29 -69.32 32.57 12.38
CA ALA A 29 -68.99 32.22 13.76
C ALA A 29 -68.35 30.84 14.08
N GLY A 30 -67.06 30.87 14.42
CA GLY A 30 -66.46 29.97 15.42
C GLY A 30 -66.45 28.47 15.09
N ALA A 31 -65.71 28.04 14.06
CA ALA A 31 -65.48 26.62 13.80
C ALA A 31 -64.04 26.21 14.17
N ARG A 32 -63.89 25.41 15.24
CA ARG A 32 -62.64 24.69 15.54
C ARG A 32 -62.44 23.59 14.50
N ILE A 33 -61.35 23.64 13.75
CA ILE A 33 -60.93 22.56 12.85
C ILE A 33 -60.37 21.43 13.70
N ILE A 34 -61.17 20.37 13.92
CA ILE A 34 -60.69 19.10 14.47
C ILE A 34 -60.19 18.27 13.29
N VAL A 35 -58.86 18.19 13.13
CA VAL A 35 -58.23 17.28 12.17
C VAL A 35 -58.14 15.89 12.81
N THR A 36 -59.07 15.00 12.47
CA THR A 36 -58.97 13.58 12.82
C THR A 36 -57.98 12.90 11.87
N LEU A 37 -56.77 12.61 12.34
CA LEU A 37 -55.80 11.81 11.59
C LEU A 37 -56.27 10.34 11.57
N PRO A 38 -56.35 9.68 10.39
CA PRO A 38 -56.58 8.24 10.36
C PRO A 38 -55.38 7.50 10.93
N ALA A 39 -55.64 6.44 11.72
CA ALA A 39 -54.63 5.62 12.34
C ALA A 39 -53.63 5.09 11.30
N THR A 40 -52.38 5.52 11.38
CA THR A 40 -51.29 5.01 10.54
C THR A 40 -51.06 3.54 10.87
N SER A 41 -51.20 2.70 9.85
CA SER A 41 -50.79 1.30 9.93
C SER A 41 -49.30 1.23 10.28
N ARG A 42 -48.97 0.57 11.39
CA ARG A 42 -47.57 0.32 11.76
C ARG A 42 -46.97 -0.64 10.74
N ILE A 43 -46.18 -0.12 9.81
CA ILE A 43 -45.28 -0.92 8.99
C ILE A 43 -44.26 -1.55 9.95
N PRO A 44 -44.14 -2.88 10.05
CA PRO A 44 -43.11 -3.49 10.88
C PRO A 44 -41.73 -3.11 10.33
N PRO A 45 -40.73 -2.86 11.19
CA PRO A 45 -39.39 -2.50 10.73
C PRO A 45 -38.84 -3.63 9.87
N GLN A 46 -38.57 -3.35 8.60
CA GLN A 46 -37.85 -4.28 7.74
C GLN A 46 -36.45 -4.45 8.33
N THR A 47 -36.19 -5.62 8.92
CA THR A 47 -34.85 -6.01 9.36
C THR A 47 -34.00 -6.25 8.13
N ALA A 48 -33.38 -5.18 7.62
CA ALA A 48 -32.39 -5.28 6.57
C ALA A 48 -31.30 -6.27 7.03
N ARG A 49 -31.24 -7.46 6.40
CA ARG A 49 -30.13 -8.39 6.62
C ARG A 49 -28.85 -7.61 6.32
N PRO A 50 -27.84 -7.60 7.21
CA PRO A 50 -26.60 -6.91 6.91
C PRO A 50 -26.02 -7.52 5.63
N SER A 51 -25.92 -6.69 4.59
CA SER A 51 -25.24 -7.07 3.35
C SER A 51 -23.83 -7.50 3.73
N ARG A 52 -23.41 -8.68 3.29
CA ARG A 52 -22.04 -9.16 3.53
C ARG A 52 -21.11 -8.08 2.97
N PRO A 53 -20.24 -7.44 3.78
CA PRO A 53 -19.32 -6.47 3.24
C PRO A 53 -18.46 -7.18 2.20
N GLY A 54 -18.36 -6.59 1.00
CA GLY A 54 -17.44 -7.08 -0.02
C GLY A 54 -16.04 -7.24 0.56
N PHE A 55 -15.23 -8.12 -0.03
CA PHE A 55 -13.88 -8.46 0.46
C PHE A 55 -13.04 -7.22 0.82
N MET A 56 -13.19 -6.13 0.05
CA MET A 56 -12.51 -4.84 0.29
C MET A 56 -13.01 -4.09 1.53
N ASN A 57 -14.30 -4.17 1.85
CA ASN A 57 -14.90 -3.53 3.05
C ASN A 57 -14.63 -4.32 4.34
N ARG A 58 -14.28 -5.61 4.24
CA ARG A 58 -13.93 -6.44 5.40
C ARG A 58 -12.61 -5.97 6.04
N PHE A 59 -11.59 -5.70 5.23
CA PHE A 59 -10.29 -5.19 5.72
C PHE A 59 -10.27 -3.68 5.96
N ALA A 60 -11.29 -2.95 5.53
CA ALA A 60 -11.46 -1.54 5.87
C ALA A 60 -11.73 -1.31 7.38
N ASN A 61 -12.12 -2.36 8.13
CA ASN A 61 -12.31 -2.27 9.58
C ASN A 61 -10.95 -2.41 10.31
N PRO A 62 -10.45 -1.34 10.97
CA PRO A 62 -9.17 -1.39 11.68
C PRO A 62 -9.14 -2.45 12.79
N GLY A 63 -10.30 -2.82 13.35
CA GLY A 63 -10.41 -3.87 14.38
C GLY A 63 -10.05 -5.27 13.83
N GLN A 64 -10.46 -5.57 12.60
CA GLN A 64 -10.16 -6.86 11.97
C GLN A 64 -8.69 -6.98 11.60
N PHE A 65 -8.11 -5.89 11.06
CA PHE A 65 -6.66 -5.83 10.80
C PHE A 65 -5.86 -6.07 12.09
N MET A 66 -6.23 -5.42 13.21
CA MET A 66 -5.52 -5.60 14.48
C MET A 66 -5.60 -7.02 15.04
N ARG A 67 -6.74 -7.71 14.87
CA ARG A 67 -6.89 -9.11 15.30
C ARG A 67 -6.11 -10.08 14.40
N LEU A 68 -6.13 -9.86 13.08
CA LEU A 68 -5.37 -10.69 12.15
C LEU A 68 -3.88 -10.52 12.38
N SER A 69 -3.42 -9.27 12.46
CA SER A 69 -1.99 -8.97 12.62
C SER A 69 -1.45 -9.34 14.01
N SER A 70 -2.27 -9.43 15.06
CA SER A 70 -1.79 -9.95 16.36
C SER A 70 -1.48 -11.45 16.33
N VAL A 71 -2.16 -12.19 15.45
CA VAL A 71 -1.88 -13.61 15.25
C VAL A 71 -0.74 -13.79 14.26
N LEU A 72 -0.76 -13.09 13.14
CA LEU A 72 0.24 -13.27 12.07
C LEU A 72 1.63 -12.78 12.46
N LEU A 73 1.75 -11.65 13.16
CA LEU A 73 3.04 -11.01 13.43
C LEU A 73 4.06 -11.92 14.14
N PRO A 74 3.74 -12.67 15.22
CA PRO A 74 4.72 -13.54 15.87
C PRO A 74 5.17 -14.68 14.94
N TRP A 75 4.26 -15.29 14.18
CA TRP A 75 4.62 -16.34 13.21
C TRP A 75 5.50 -15.81 12.10
N LEU A 76 5.14 -14.64 11.56
CA LEU A 76 5.85 -14.00 10.47
C LEU A 76 7.25 -13.54 10.93
N SER A 77 7.37 -13.01 12.15
CA SER A 77 8.65 -12.64 12.75
C SER A 77 9.51 -13.86 13.08
N GLY A 78 8.94 -14.90 13.68
CA GLY A 78 9.65 -16.15 13.97
C GLY A 78 10.14 -16.84 12.71
N ALA A 79 9.30 -16.92 11.68
CA ALA A 79 9.68 -17.44 10.37
C ALA A 79 10.76 -16.60 9.71
N ALA A 80 10.68 -15.25 9.78
CA ALA A 80 11.71 -14.35 9.27
C ALA A 80 13.05 -14.61 9.94
N VAL A 81 13.10 -14.64 11.28
CA VAL A 81 14.35 -14.88 12.03
C VAL A 81 14.94 -16.23 11.68
N LEU A 82 14.12 -17.30 11.67
CA LEU A 82 14.59 -18.65 11.34
C LEU A 82 15.16 -18.71 9.92
N THR A 83 14.38 -18.29 8.92
CA THR A 83 14.77 -18.39 7.51
C THR A 83 15.95 -17.48 7.19
N LEU A 84 16.01 -16.26 7.72
CA LEU A 84 17.12 -15.35 7.52
C LEU A 84 18.40 -15.86 8.18
N THR A 85 18.30 -16.43 9.39
CA THR A 85 19.46 -17.05 10.06
C THR A 85 20.00 -18.22 9.23
N VAL A 86 19.14 -19.12 8.78
CA VAL A 86 19.53 -20.27 7.93
C VAL A 86 20.11 -19.78 6.61
N GLY A 87 19.44 -18.85 5.92
CA GLY A 87 19.86 -18.34 4.62
C GLY A 87 21.20 -17.62 4.67
N ILE A 88 21.39 -16.72 5.64
CA ILE A 88 22.64 -15.96 5.79
C ILE A 88 23.79 -16.89 6.19
N ILE A 89 23.59 -17.80 7.15
CA ILE A 89 24.65 -18.74 7.55
C ILE A 89 25.03 -19.63 6.37
N TRP A 90 24.04 -20.17 5.65
CA TRP A 90 24.30 -20.99 4.48
C TRP A 90 25.03 -20.20 3.39
N GLY A 91 24.52 -19.04 3.00
CA GLY A 91 25.11 -18.20 1.96
C GLY A 91 26.54 -17.74 2.30
N LEU A 92 26.76 -17.25 3.52
CA LEU A 92 28.04 -16.68 3.90
C LEU A 92 29.12 -17.73 4.21
N PHE A 93 28.78 -18.91 4.74
CA PHE A 93 29.79 -19.88 5.17
C PHE A 93 29.86 -21.15 4.32
N TYR A 94 28.75 -21.57 3.71
CA TYR A 94 28.67 -22.88 3.06
C TYR A 94 28.47 -22.81 1.55
N ALA A 95 28.01 -21.68 1.01
CA ALA A 95 27.94 -21.52 -0.43
C ALA A 95 29.35 -21.55 -1.05
N PRO A 96 29.53 -22.18 -2.22
CA PRO A 96 30.82 -22.18 -2.90
C PRO A 96 31.17 -20.77 -3.39
N ALA A 97 32.47 -20.50 -3.50
CA ALA A 97 32.96 -19.30 -4.16
C ALA A 97 32.60 -19.35 -5.66
N ASP A 98 32.30 -18.20 -6.24
CA ASP A 98 32.08 -18.10 -7.68
C ASP A 98 33.41 -18.18 -8.45
N TRP A 99 33.39 -18.74 -9.66
CA TRP A 99 34.59 -18.89 -10.48
C TRP A 99 35.23 -17.55 -10.86
N GLN A 100 34.44 -16.51 -11.13
CA GLN A 100 34.93 -15.19 -11.53
C GLN A 100 35.07 -14.26 -10.32
N GLN A 101 34.10 -14.28 -9.42
CA GLN A 101 34.02 -13.32 -8.32
C GLN A 101 34.66 -13.81 -7.01
N GLY A 102 35.03 -15.09 -6.91
CA GLY A 102 35.54 -15.68 -5.69
C GLY A 102 34.55 -15.56 -4.53
N ASP A 103 35.04 -15.25 -3.33
CA ASP A 103 34.20 -15.07 -2.14
C ASP A 103 33.40 -13.75 -2.13
N THR A 104 33.71 -12.80 -3.01
CA THR A 104 32.97 -11.52 -3.06
C THR A 104 31.50 -11.71 -3.45
N VAL A 105 31.18 -12.79 -4.18
CA VAL A 105 29.80 -13.18 -4.53
C VAL A 105 28.90 -13.35 -3.31
N ARG A 106 29.47 -13.60 -2.12
CA ARG A 106 28.69 -13.78 -0.89
C ARG A 106 27.91 -12.52 -0.49
N ILE A 107 28.32 -11.33 -0.93
CA ILE A 107 27.57 -10.08 -0.74
C ILE A 107 26.17 -10.17 -1.38
N MET A 108 26.02 -10.97 -2.43
CA MET A 108 24.75 -11.21 -3.13
C MET A 108 23.62 -11.64 -2.19
N TYR A 109 23.92 -12.44 -1.16
CA TYR A 109 22.92 -12.95 -0.21
C TYR A 109 22.26 -11.85 0.63
N VAL A 110 22.85 -10.66 0.68
CA VAL A 110 22.26 -9.46 1.28
C VAL A 110 21.83 -8.48 0.21
N HIS A 111 22.70 -8.20 -0.77
CA HIS A 111 22.46 -7.20 -1.79
C HIS A 111 21.22 -7.48 -2.65
N VAL A 112 21.10 -8.70 -3.20
CA VAL A 112 20.00 -9.05 -4.11
C VAL A 112 18.63 -9.02 -3.41
N PRO A 113 18.46 -9.59 -2.20
CA PRO A 113 17.23 -9.41 -1.44
C PRO A 113 16.91 -7.94 -1.14
N MET A 114 17.90 -7.10 -0.83
CA MET A 114 17.67 -5.67 -0.59
C MET A 114 17.25 -4.92 -1.86
N ALA A 115 17.85 -5.23 -3.01
CA ALA A 115 17.44 -4.69 -4.30
C ALA A 115 15.98 -5.06 -4.63
N TRP A 116 15.61 -6.32 -4.41
CA TRP A 116 14.24 -6.80 -4.57
C TRP A 116 13.26 -6.04 -3.67
N LEU A 117 13.59 -5.89 -2.39
CA LEU A 117 12.74 -5.20 -1.42
C LEU A 117 12.65 -3.69 -1.65
N ALA A 118 13.71 -3.06 -2.15
CA ALA A 118 13.69 -1.66 -2.56
C ALA A 118 12.59 -1.42 -3.61
N SER A 119 12.58 -2.21 -4.68
CA SER A 119 11.56 -2.12 -5.73
C SER A 119 10.17 -2.58 -5.27
N LEU A 120 10.08 -3.69 -4.53
CA LEU A 120 8.80 -4.20 -4.02
C LEU A 120 8.13 -3.23 -3.04
N GLY A 121 8.92 -2.61 -2.16
CA GLY A 121 8.43 -1.59 -1.23
C GLY A 121 7.86 -0.38 -1.96
N TYR A 122 8.52 0.06 -3.04
CA TYR A 122 8.10 1.26 -3.77
C TYR A 122 6.88 0.96 -4.64
N PHE A 123 6.82 -0.24 -5.22
CA PHE A 123 5.60 -0.75 -5.85
C PHE A 123 4.44 -0.78 -4.85
N SER A 124 4.69 -1.23 -3.61
CA SER A 124 3.68 -1.22 -2.56
C SER A 124 3.21 0.20 -2.21
N LEU A 125 4.12 1.20 -2.18
CA LEU A 125 3.74 2.61 -2.06
C LEU A 125 2.84 3.08 -3.20
N ALA A 126 3.17 2.73 -4.45
CA ALA A 126 2.36 3.09 -5.61
C ALA A 126 0.96 2.47 -5.55
N VAL A 127 0.85 1.20 -5.13
CA VAL A 127 -0.43 0.52 -4.90
C VAL A 127 -1.21 1.20 -3.78
N CYS A 128 -0.58 1.51 -2.65
CA CYS A 128 -1.22 2.27 -1.57
C CYS A 128 -1.69 3.66 -2.04
N GLY A 129 -0.88 4.36 -2.83
CA GLY A 129 -1.24 5.64 -3.42
C GLY A 129 -2.46 5.54 -4.35
N ALA A 130 -2.51 4.51 -5.20
CA ALA A 130 -3.68 4.27 -6.05
C ALA A 130 -4.93 3.92 -5.23
N LEU A 131 -4.78 3.08 -4.20
CA LEU A 131 -5.85 2.73 -3.26
C LEU A 131 -6.40 3.95 -2.51
N SER A 132 -5.51 4.86 -2.12
CA SER A 132 -5.86 6.14 -1.49
C SER A 132 -6.61 7.07 -2.45
N LEU A 133 -6.08 7.31 -3.66
CA LEU A 133 -6.66 8.28 -4.58
C LEU A 133 -7.99 7.82 -5.20
N ILE A 134 -8.09 6.54 -5.58
CA ILE A 134 -9.25 6.01 -6.29
C ILE A 134 -10.37 5.63 -5.32
N TRP A 135 -10.04 4.90 -4.24
CA TRP A 135 -11.04 4.35 -3.32
C TRP A 135 -11.10 5.06 -1.97
N ARG A 136 -10.20 6.03 -1.70
CA ARG A 136 -10.09 6.70 -0.38
C ARG A 136 -9.97 5.68 0.77
N HIS A 137 -9.18 4.63 0.54
CA HIS A 137 -9.08 3.54 1.50
C HIS A 137 -8.36 4.00 2.78
N PRO A 138 -9.01 3.94 3.96
CA PRO A 138 -8.53 4.61 5.17
C PRO A 138 -7.22 4.05 5.73
N LEU A 139 -6.87 2.78 5.41
CA LEU A 139 -5.58 2.19 5.80
C LEU A 139 -4.48 2.40 4.76
N ALA A 140 -4.80 2.82 3.53
CA ALA A 140 -3.80 2.91 2.47
C ALA A 140 -2.80 4.04 2.75
N ASP A 141 -3.29 5.19 3.23
CA ASP A 141 -2.45 6.34 3.61
C ASP A 141 -1.50 5.97 4.75
N LEU A 142 -2.03 5.30 5.77
CA LEU A 142 -1.25 4.89 6.93
C LEU A 142 -0.23 3.80 6.56
N ALA A 143 -0.61 2.86 5.68
CA ALA A 143 0.32 1.86 5.16
C ALA A 143 1.46 2.52 4.36
N ALA A 144 1.15 3.48 3.49
CA ALA A 144 2.17 4.21 2.73
C ALA A 144 3.15 4.95 3.65
N LEU A 145 2.63 5.60 4.71
CA LEU A 145 3.45 6.27 5.72
C LEU A 145 4.47 5.34 6.39
N GLU A 146 4.07 4.09 6.65
CA GLU A 146 4.91 3.12 7.36
C GLU A 146 5.80 2.27 6.45
N ILE A 147 5.40 2.03 5.20
CA ILE A 147 6.23 1.34 4.20
C ILE A 147 7.42 2.21 3.80
N GLY A 148 7.22 3.53 3.64
CA GLY A 148 8.24 4.46 3.14
C GLY A 148 9.60 4.34 3.82
N PRO A 149 9.70 4.49 5.16
CA PRO A 149 10.96 4.36 5.88
C PRO A 149 11.63 2.99 5.74
N VAL A 150 10.86 1.90 5.75
CA VAL A 150 11.40 0.54 5.65
C VAL A 150 11.97 0.29 4.25
N GLY A 151 11.24 0.72 3.20
CA GLY A 151 11.72 0.67 1.82
C GLY A 151 12.93 1.56 1.55
N ALA A 152 13.00 2.74 2.18
CA ALA A 152 14.17 3.62 2.11
C ALA A 152 15.42 2.95 2.69
N VAL A 153 15.29 2.26 3.83
CA VAL A 153 16.40 1.50 4.44
C VAL A 153 16.84 0.36 3.53
N ALA A 154 15.92 -0.40 2.94
CA ALA A 154 16.25 -1.46 1.99
C ALA A 154 17.02 -0.90 0.77
N THR A 155 16.56 0.23 0.22
CA THR A 155 17.24 0.91 -0.90
C THR A 155 18.63 1.41 -0.49
N PHE A 156 18.79 1.98 0.70
CA PHE A 156 20.08 2.42 1.21
C PHE A 156 21.06 1.24 1.37
N ILE A 157 20.62 0.13 1.98
CA ILE A 157 21.46 -1.06 2.12
C ILE A 157 21.82 -1.62 0.74
N CYS A 158 20.88 -1.62 -0.22
CA CYS A 158 21.16 -2.01 -1.61
C CYS A 158 22.27 -1.15 -2.22
N LEU A 159 22.20 0.18 -2.11
CA LEU A 159 23.23 1.09 -2.63
C LEU A 159 24.58 0.88 -1.94
N ALA A 160 24.59 0.78 -0.61
CA ALA A 160 25.82 0.59 0.17
C ALA A 160 26.50 -0.75 -0.15
N THR A 161 25.73 -1.85 -0.15
CA THR A 161 26.25 -3.18 -0.50
C THR A 161 26.62 -3.30 -1.97
N GLY A 162 25.91 -2.62 -2.87
CA GLY A 162 26.24 -2.56 -4.29
C GLY A 162 27.57 -1.83 -4.53
N SER A 163 27.81 -0.73 -3.80
CA SER A 163 29.09 -0.01 -3.85
C SER A 163 30.26 -0.86 -3.33
N LEU A 164 30.06 -1.55 -2.21
CA LEU A 164 31.03 -2.51 -1.65
C LEU A 164 31.34 -3.67 -2.60
N TRP A 165 30.34 -4.13 -3.36
CA TRP A 165 30.53 -5.19 -4.35
C TRP A 165 31.15 -4.69 -5.66
N GLY A 166 30.91 -3.42 -6.02
CA GLY A 166 31.46 -2.80 -7.23
C GLY A 166 32.98 -2.64 -7.20
N GLU A 167 33.58 -2.30 -6.05
CA GLU A 167 35.03 -2.10 -5.94
C GLU A 167 35.85 -3.31 -6.38
N PRO A 168 35.63 -4.54 -5.86
CA PRO A 168 36.43 -5.69 -6.27
C PRO A 168 36.09 -6.18 -7.68
N MET A 169 34.86 -5.90 -8.16
CA MET A 169 34.40 -6.39 -9.46
C MET A 169 34.82 -5.50 -10.63
N TRP A 170 34.86 -4.19 -10.43
CA TRP A 170 35.05 -3.21 -11.50
C TRP A 170 36.13 -2.15 -11.18
N GLY A 171 36.78 -2.24 -10.02
CA GLY A 171 37.83 -1.30 -9.59
C GLY A 171 37.29 0.08 -9.14
N THR A 172 35.98 0.21 -8.92
CA THR A 172 35.36 1.47 -8.50
C THR A 172 34.11 1.22 -7.65
N TRP A 173 33.91 2.11 -6.67
CA TRP A 173 32.77 2.11 -5.76
C TRP A 173 31.47 2.60 -6.41
N TRP A 174 31.58 3.37 -7.50
CA TRP A 174 30.44 3.99 -8.16
C TRP A 174 30.71 4.22 -9.64
N VAL A 175 29.67 4.01 -10.45
CA VAL A 175 29.61 4.39 -11.86
C VAL A 175 28.23 4.99 -12.14
N TRP A 176 28.18 6.02 -12.97
CA TRP A 176 26.95 6.69 -13.36
C TRP A 176 26.23 5.95 -14.48
N ASP A 177 25.98 4.65 -14.30
CA ASP A 177 25.23 3.84 -15.25
C ASP A 177 23.72 3.91 -14.99
N ALA A 178 22.94 3.38 -15.93
CA ALA A 178 21.48 3.46 -15.87
C ALA A 178 20.89 2.74 -14.64
N ARG A 179 21.49 1.63 -14.20
CA ARG A 179 20.97 0.84 -13.07
C ARG A 179 21.27 1.49 -11.72
N LEU A 180 22.52 1.86 -11.46
CA LEU A 180 22.89 2.52 -10.20
C LEU A 180 22.20 3.87 -10.07
N THR A 181 22.15 4.64 -11.16
CA THR A 181 21.51 5.96 -11.15
C THR A 181 20.01 5.85 -10.90
N SER A 182 19.31 4.89 -11.52
CA SER A 182 17.88 4.69 -11.26
C SER A 182 17.60 4.21 -9.83
N VAL A 183 18.42 3.30 -9.28
CA VAL A 183 18.27 2.91 -7.85
C VAL A 183 18.56 4.08 -6.90
N LEU A 184 19.49 4.97 -7.24
CA LEU A 184 19.71 6.21 -6.48
C LEU A 184 18.52 7.17 -6.58
N VAL A 185 17.92 7.31 -7.77
CA VAL A 185 16.68 8.06 -7.97
C VAL A 185 15.56 7.45 -7.13
N LEU A 186 15.41 6.13 -7.10
CA LEU A 186 14.46 5.43 -6.23
C LEU A 186 14.67 5.78 -4.75
N PHE A 187 15.92 5.87 -4.30
CA PHE A 187 16.23 6.30 -2.93
C PHE A 187 15.73 7.73 -2.66
N PHE A 188 15.99 8.67 -3.57
CA PHE A 188 15.47 10.02 -3.43
C PHE A 188 13.95 10.10 -3.54
N LEU A 189 13.32 9.25 -4.34
CA LEU A 189 11.87 9.13 -4.42
C LEU A 189 11.27 8.66 -3.08
N TYR A 190 11.90 7.69 -2.40
CA TYR A 190 11.53 7.30 -1.04
C TYR A 190 11.65 8.47 -0.05
N LEU A 191 12.77 9.19 -0.06
CA LEU A 191 12.97 10.34 0.82
C LEU A 191 11.94 11.45 0.53
N GLY A 192 11.68 11.71 -0.75
CA GLY A 192 10.66 12.64 -1.21
C GLY A 192 9.27 12.25 -0.71
N HIS A 193 8.91 10.97 -0.80
CA HIS A 193 7.63 10.46 -0.26
C HIS A 193 7.54 10.66 1.26
N ILE A 194 8.59 10.29 2.01
CA ILE A 194 8.66 10.43 3.47
C ILE A 194 8.54 11.89 3.91
N ALA A 195 9.15 12.82 3.17
CA ALA A 195 9.06 14.25 3.44
C ALA A 195 7.68 14.79 3.09
N LEU A 196 7.20 14.51 1.87
CA LEU A 196 5.97 15.08 1.31
C LEU A 196 4.72 14.65 2.08
N ILE A 197 4.68 13.41 2.56
CA ILE A 197 3.55 12.90 3.34
C ILE A 197 3.39 13.60 4.70
N ARG A 198 4.46 14.23 5.21
CA ARG A 198 4.48 15.00 6.47
C ARG A 198 4.65 16.51 6.27
N ALA A 199 4.67 16.99 5.03
CA ALA A 199 5.00 18.38 4.71
C ALA A 199 3.85 19.38 4.91
N PHE A 200 2.63 18.90 5.13
CA PHE A 200 1.42 19.73 5.20
C PHE A 200 0.77 19.63 6.58
N ASP A 201 0.24 20.75 7.08
CA ASP A 201 -0.51 20.80 8.34
C ASP A 201 -1.79 19.95 8.27
N GLU A 202 -2.47 19.99 7.12
CA GLU A 202 -3.64 19.16 6.83
C GLU A 202 -3.18 17.79 6.29
N PRO A 203 -3.32 16.68 7.05
CA PRO A 203 -2.76 15.39 6.69
C PRO A 203 -3.28 14.86 5.34
N ALA A 204 -4.55 15.13 5.02
CA ALA A 204 -5.16 14.69 3.76
C ALA A 204 -4.44 15.26 2.51
N ARG A 205 -3.90 16.48 2.61
CA ARG A 205 -3.11 17.09 1.52
C ARG A 205 -1.77 16.39 1.35
N GLY A 206 -1.10 16.06 2.46
CA GLY A 206 0.15 15.30 2.46
C GLY A 206 -0.02 13.91 1.86
N TYR A 207 -1.07 13.17 2.26
CA TYR A 207 -1.38 11.85 1.70
C TYR A 207 -1.61 11.90 0.19
N ARG A 208 -2.39 12.88 -0.28
CA ARG A 208 -2.64 13.04 -1.71
C ARG A 208 -1.37 13.35 -2.50
N ALA A 209 -0.54 14.26 -2.00
CA ALA A 209 0.71 14.64 -2.67
C ALA A 209 1.71 13.48 -2.71
N ALA A 210 1.87 12.77 -1.59
CA ALA A 210 2.72 11.59 -1.50
C ALA A 210 2.24 10.43 -2.40
N ALA A 211 0.93 10.21 -2.48
CA ALA A 211 0.34 9.20 -3.36
C ALA A 211 0.62 9.50 -4.85
N ILE A 212 0.53 10.76 -5.27
CA ILE A 212 0.87 11.17 -6.65
C ILE A 212 2.34 10.91 -6.94
N LEU A 213 3.24 11.27 -6.01
CA LEU A 213 4.68 11.01 -6.15
C LEU A 213 4.98 9.50 -6.22
N ALA A 214 4.34 8.68 -5.39
CA ALA A 214 4.52 7.23 -5.40
C ALA A 214 4.12 6.61 -6.75
N ILE A 215 2.97 7.01 -7.30
CA ILE A 215 2.49 6.52 -8.60
C ILE A 215 3.41 7.00 -9.73
N ALA A 216 3.78 8.29 -9.75
CA ALA A 216 4.68 8.83 -10.77
C ALA A 216 6.06 8.17 -10.73
N GLY A 217 6.62 8.00 -9.52
CA GLY A 217 7.89 7.32 -9.32
C GLY A 217 7.87 5.83 -9.66
N ALA A 218 6.71 5.18 -9.74
CA ALA A 218 6.61 3.77 -10.13
C ALA A 218 7.11 3.52 -11.57
N VAL A 219 7.17 4.57 -12.40
CA VAL A 219 7.78 4.54 -13.74
C VAL A 219 9.27 4.21 -13.68
N ASP A 220 9.94 4.52 -12.57
CA ASP A 220 11.36 4.19 -12.36
C ASP A 220 11.60 2.68 -12.20
N LEU A 221 10.60 1.91 -11.74
CA LEU A 221 10.76 0.46 -11.52
C LEU A 221 11.04 -0.32 -12.82
N PRO A 222 10.30 -0.10 -13.93
CA PRO A 222 10.70 -0.62 -15.24
C PRO A 222 12.09 -0.18 -15.68
N ILE A 223 12.48 1.08 -15.42
CA ILE A 223 13.81 1.58 -15.78
C ILE A 223 14.89 0.78 -15.06
N ILE A 224 14.75 0.56 -13.74
CA ILE A 224 15.66 -0.28 -12.96
C ILE A 224 15.71 -1.70 -13.52
N LYS A 225 14.56 -2.34 -13.74
CA LYS A 225 14.49 -3.74 -14.20
C LYS A 225 15.15 -3.92 -15.57
N PHE A 226 14.77 -3.09 -16.54
CA PHE A 226 15.19 -3.23 -17.93
C PHE A 226 16.48 -2.45 -18.27
N SER A 227 17.05 -1.71 -17.33
CA SER A 227 18.29 -0.95 -17.51
C SER A 227 19.44 -1.75 -18.15
N VAL A 228 19.61 -3.02 -17.75
CA VAL A 228 20.65 -3.92 -18.31
C VAL A 228 20.37 -4.40 -19.73
N GLN A 229 19.14 -4.26 -20.21
CA GLN A 229 18.74 -4.62 -21.57
C GLN A 229 18.73 -3.38 -22.49
N TRP A 230 18.37 -2.22 -21.94
CA TRP A 230 18.23 -0.98 -22.71
C TRP A 230 19.57 -0.24 -22.90
N TRP A 231 20.52 -0.38 -21.97
CA TRP A 231 21.82 0.30 -22.04
C TRP A 231 23.00 -0.64 -21.82
N ASN A 232 24.16 -0.23 -22.32
CA ASN A 232 25.43 -0.84 -21.96
C ASN A 232 25.78 -0.46 -20.51
N THR A 233 25.88 -1.47 -19.65
CA THR A 233 26.18 -1.31 -18.22
C THR A 233 27.20 -2.36 -17.79
N LEU A 234 27.96 -2.05 -16.74
CA LEU A 234 28.86 -3.00 -16.07
C LEU A 234 28.08 -4.05 -15.25
N HIS A 235 26.80 -3.80 -14.98
CA HIS A 235 25.96 -4.72 -14.23
C HIS A 235 25.73 -6.01 -15.00
N GLN A 236 25.98 -7.12 -14.32
CA GLN A 236 25.68 -8.43 -14.86
C GLN A 236 24.17 -8.54 -15.18
N PRO A 237 23.81 -9.17 -16.32
CA PRO A 237 22.43 -9.55 -16.59
C PRO A 237 21.87 -10.45 -15.50
N ASP A 238 20.55 -10.43 -15.34
CA ASP A 238 19.89 -11.17 -14.27
C ASP A 238 20.19 -12.68 -14.36
N SER A 239 20.72 -13.29 -13.29
CA SER A 239 21.00 -14.73 -13.23
C SER A 239 19.73 -15.59 -13.16
N ILE A 240 18.59 -14.94 -12.89
CA ILE A 240 17.26 -15.53 -12.83
C ILE A 240 16.41 -14.85 -13.90
N THR A 241 16.03 -15.61 -14.92
CA THR A 241 15.14 -15.15 -15.98
C THR A 241 13.84 -15.95 -15.97
N LEU A 242 12.74 -15.36 -16.44
CA LEU A 242 11.45 -16.06 -16.52
C LEU A 242 11.39 -17.10 -17.65
N THR A 243 12.30 -17.02 -18.62
CA THR A 243 12.22 -17.73 -19.90
C THR A 243 13.41 -18.66 -20.17
N GLY A 244 14.42 -18.67 -19.29
CA GLY A 244 15.65 -19.46 -19.46
C GLY A 244 16.02 -20.26 -18.22
N ALA A 245 16.93 -21.22 -18.39
CA ALA A 245 17.53 -21.92 -17.27
C ALA A 245 18.32 -20.93 -16.39
N PRO A 246 18.33 -21.11 -15.05
CA PRO A 246 19.16 -20.29 -14.18
C PRO A 246 20.62 -20.40 -14.59
N THR A 247 21.33 -19.28 -14.69
CA THR A 247 22.76 -19.27 -15.07
C THR A 247 23.68 -19.61 -13.90
N MET A 248 23.11 -19.75 -12.70
CA MET A 248 23.81 -20.02 -11.45
C MET A 248 23.44 -21.40 -10.90
N SER A 249 24.38 -22.09 -10.26
CA SER A 249 24.16 -23.41 -9.68
C SER A 249 23.15 -23.38 -8.53
N MET A 250 22.43 -24.49 -8.32
CA MET A 250 21.49 -24.62 -7.19
C MET A 250 22.17 -24.48 -5.83
N THR A 251 23.47 -24.79 -5.74
CA THR A 251 24.26 -24.63 -4.51
C THR A 251 24.43 -23.17 -4.08
N MET A 252 24.31 -22.21 -5.00
CA MET A 252 24.30 -20.77 -4.71
C MET A 252 22.86 -20.21 -4.72
N LEU A 253 21.98 -20.70 -5.60
CA LEU A 253 20.61 -20.20 -5.68
C LEU A 253 19.72 -20.60 -4.50
N ALA A 254 19.89 -21.80 -3.94
CA ALA A 254 19.10 -22.24 -2.79
C ALA A 254 19.26 -21.30 -1.56
N PRO A 255 20.49 -20.98 -1.08
CA PRO A 255 20.64 -20.01 0.00
C PRO A 255 20.15 -18.61 -0.39
N LEU A 256 20.27 -18.21 -1.66
CA LEU A 256 19.73 -16.93 -2.14
C LEU A 256 18.20 -16.86 -2.02
N PHE A 257 17.47 -17.91 -2.42
CA PHE A 257 16.01 -17.94 -2.27
C PHE A 257 15.58 -17.95 -0.81
N ILE A 258 16.31 -18.66 0.05
CA ILE A 258 16.05 -18.63 1.50
C ILE A 258 16.27 -17.23 2.06
N CYS A 259 17.34 -16.53 1.63
CA CYS A 259 17.57 -15.13 2.00
C CYS A 259 16.45 -14.23 1.47
N MET A 260 16.05 -14.35 0.20
CA MET A 260 14.94 -13.58 -0.37
C MET A 260 13.65 -13.76 0.42
N ALA A 261 13.31 -15.00 0.78
CA ALA A 261 12.15 -15.32 1.61
C ALA A 261 12.28 -14.70 3.02
N GLY A 262 13.42 -14.90 3.69
CA GLY A 262 13.65 -14.41 5.05
C GLY A 262 13.63 -12.89 5.14
N PHE A 263 14.30 -12.19 4.22
CA PHE A 263 14.25 -10.73 4.15
C PHE A 263 12.85 -10.23 3.81
N SER A 264 12.11 -10.89 2.91
CA SER A 264 10.72 -10.51 2.57
C SER A 264 9.77 -10.68 3.76
N LEU A 265 9.92 -11.77 4.51
CA LEU A 265 9.20 -11.97 5.76
C LEU A 265 9.59 -10.91 6.78
N GLY A 266 10.89 -10.62 6.96
CA GLY A 266 11.35 -9.58 7.87
C GLY A 266 10.80 -8.19 7.51
N PHE A 267 10.82 -7.83 6.23
CA PHE A 267 10.24 -6.59 5.72
C PHE A 267 8.75 -6.50 6.04
N ALA A 268 7.99 -7.55 5.73
CA ALA A 268 6.56 -7.61 6.03
C ALA A 268 6.28 -7.56 7.55
N ALA A 269 7.13 -8.18 8.38
CA ALA A 269 7.01 -8.14 9.84
C ALA A 269 7.19 -6.71 10.36
N VAL A 270 8.25 -6.04 9.93
CA VAL A 270 8.55 -4.67 10.34
C VAL A 270 7.44 -3.72 9.89
N VAL A 271 7.02 -3.77 8.63
CA VAL A 271 5.91 -2.95 8.12
C VAL A 271 4.62 -3.22 8.90
N MET A 272 4.28 -4.48 9.15
CA MET A 272 3.09 -4.85 9.91
C MET A 272 3.15 -4.35 11.36
N ALA A 273 4.31 -4.49 12.03
CA ALA A 273 4.51 -4.00 13.38
C ALA A 273 4.37 -2.47 13.45
N ARG A 274 4.98 -1.75 12.50
CA ARG A 274 4.87 -0.29 12.38
C ARG A 274 3.44 0.16 12.15
N LEU A 275 2.74 -0.46 11.22
CA LEU A 275 1.33 -0.14 10.92
C LEU A 275 0.41 -0.39 12.13
N ARG A 276 0.65 -1.48 12.88
CA ARG A 276 -0.06 -1.74 14.14
C ARG A 276 0.20 -0.66 15.18
N ALA A 277 1.47 -0.27 15.36
CA ALA A 277 1.85 0.78 16.30
C ALA A 277 1.17 2.12 15.94
N ALA A 278 1.19 2.50 14.66
CA ALA A 278 0.55 3.72 14.17
C ALA A 278 -0.99 3.70 14.38
N LEU A 279 -1.64 2.54 14.18
CA LEU A 279 -3.07 2.38 14.46
C LEU A 279 -3.39 2.48 15.96
N MET A 280 -2.56 1.88 16.81
CA MET A 280 -2.72 1.97 18.27
C MET A 280 -2.54 3.40 18.75
N GLU A 281 -1.56 4.11 18.21
CA GLU A 281 -1.31 5.52 18.52
C GLU A 281 -2.50 6.41 18.10
N THR A 282 -3.03 6.21 16.89
CA THR A 282 -4.20 6.94 16.40
C THR A 282 -5.40 6.73 17.32
N ARG A 283 -5.64 5.48 17.76
CA ARG A 283 -6.73 5.17 18.70
C ARG A 283 -6.50 5.78 20.07
N ALA A 284 -5.28 5.75 20.58
CA ALA A 284 -4.94 6.34 21.87
C ALA A 284 -5.21 7.85 21.87
N ARG A 285 -4.80 8.56 20.82
CA ARG A 285 -5.08 10.00 20.65
C ARG A 285 -6.58 10.30 20.62
N GLN A 286 -7.36 9.49 19.90
CA GLN A 286 -8.82 9.65 19.84
C GLN A 286 -9.52 9.43 21.19
N LEU A 287 -9.01 8.51 22.02
CA LEU A 287 -9.55 8.27 23.36
C LEU A 287 -9.19 9.42 24.32
N LEU A 288 -7.98 9.95 24.23
CA LEU A 288 -7.54 11.09 25.03
C LEU A 288 -8.34 12.34 24.69
N SER A 289 -8.54 12.67 23.41
CA SER A 289 -9.31 13.84 23.01
C SER A 289 -10.78 13.78 23.48
N ARG A 290 -11.40 12.59 23.40
CA ARG A 290 -12.76 12.37 23.95
C ARG A 290 -12.81 12.60 25.47
N ARG A 291 -11.86 12.04 26.22
CA ARG A 291 -11.79 12.25 27.68
C ARG A 291 -11.61 13.73 28.05
N HIS A 292 -10.85 14.49 27.25
CA HIS A 292 -10.71 15.93 27.48
C HIS A 292 -12.03 16.66 27.24
N ALA A 293 -12.72 16.37 26.12
CA ALA A 293 -14.03 16.94 25.85
C ALA A 293 -15.07 16.59 26.93
N ASP A 294 -15.07 15.34 27.43
CA ASP A 294 -15.97 14.90 28.51
C ASP A 294 -15.67 15.62 29.83
N ARG A 295 -14.41 15.97 30.10
CA ARG A 295 -14.00 16.74 31.29
C ARG A 295 -14.35 18.22 31.18
N GLU A 296 -14.29 18.80 29.99
CA GLU A 296 -14.71 20.19 29.75
C GLU A 296 -16.24 20.35 29.80
N ALA A 297 -16.98 19.27 29.55
CA ALA A 297 -18.45 19.25 29.60
C ALA A 297 -19.04 18.98 30.99
N ALA A 298 -18.23 18.54 31.97
CA ALA A 298 -18.64 18.19 33.33
C ALA A 298 -18.36 19.33 34.33
#